data_AF-A0A943TBG0-F1
#
_entry.id   AF-A0A943TBG0-F1
#
_cell.length_a   1.000
_cell.length_b   1.000
_cell.length_c   1.000
_cell.angle_alpha   90.00
_cell.angle_beta   90.00
_cell.angle_gamma   90.00
#
_symmetry.space_group_name_H-M   'P 1'
#
loop_
_entity.id
_entity.type
_entity.pdbx_description
1 polymer ?
#
loop_
_entity_poly.entity_id
_entity_poly.type
_entity_poly.pdbx_seq_one_letter_code
_entity_poly.pdbx_strand_id
1 'polypeptide(L)' 'MAEHNDGMKVSNLYIAQVKAKYGIIERENYNLPKSEDAKQPQCPKKKEDAIVEALRFFHMI' A
#
# COMPACT_ATOMS: atom_id res chain seq x y z
N MET A 1 20.47 10.86 6.85
CA MET A 1 20.89 9.63 6.14
C MET A 1 19.75 8.63 6.22
N ALA A 2 18.99 8.49 5.14
CA ALA A 2 18.05 7.39 4.95
C ALA A 2 18.17 6.96 3.47
N GLU A 3 19.41 6.74 3.06
CA GLU A 3 19.74 6.11 1.80
C GLU A 3 19.84 4.63 2.13
N HIS A 4 19.02 3.81 1.47
CA HIS A 4 19.05 2.34 1.30
C HIS A 4 17.60 1.92 1.00
N ASN A 5 17.06 2.28 -0.17
CA ASN A 5 15.87 1.62 -0.73
C ASN A 5 16.23 1.30 -2.18
N ASP A 6 16.99 0.22 -2.31
CA ASP A 6 17.30 -0.39 -3.59
C ASP A 6 15.98 -0.81 -4.27
N GLY A 7 15.62 -0.13 -5.37
CA GLY A 7 14.83 -0.70 -6.46
C GLY A 7 13.30 -0.54 -6.48
N MET A 8 12.55 -0.51 -5.37
CA MET A 8 11.07 -0.57 -5.44
C MET A 8 10.35 0.58 -4.74
N LYS A 9 9.99 1.64 -5.50
CA LYS A 9 9.08 2.69 -5.02
C LYS A 9 7.66 2.12 -4.84
N VAL A 10 7.28 1.91 -3.58
CA VAL A 10 5.89 1.63 -3.20
C VAL A 10 5.20 2.96 -2.93
N SER A 11 4.08 3.21 -3.60
CA SER A 11 3.26 4.41 -3.37
C SER A 11 2.37 4.21 -2.15
N ASN A 12 2.08 5.29 -1.42
CA ASN A 12 1.17 5.26 -0.26
C ASN A 12 -0.20 4.65 -0.62
N LEU A 13 -0.69 4.91 -1.83
CA LEU A 13 -1.91 4.32 -2.34
C LEU A 13 -1.90 2.77 -2.28
N TYR A 14 -0.79 2.15 -2.66
CA TYR A 14 -0.69 0.69 -2.65
C TYR A 14 -0.66 0.12 -1.23
N ILE A 15 0.00 0.81 -0.30
CA ILE A 15 0.00 0.44 1.11
C ILE A 15 -1.43 0.49 1.66
N ALA A 16 -2.16 1.56 1.36
CA ALA A 16 -3.57 1.73 1.77
C ALA A 16 -4.48 0.64 1.18
N GLN A 17 -4.31 0.30 -0.10
CA GLN A 17 -5.06 -0.78 -0.76
C GLN A 17 -4.83 -2.14 -0.08
N VAL A 18 -3.58 -2.48 0.22
CA VAL A 18 -3.24 -3.76 0.86
C VAL A 18 -3.78 -3.78 2.30
N LYS A 19 -3.59 -2.71 3.07
CA LYS A 19 -4.14 -2.59 4.43
C LYS A 19 -5.67 -2.72 4.46
N ALA A 20 -6.36 -2.06 3.52
CA ALA A 20 -7.82 -2.16 3.38
C ALA A 20 -8.26 -3.60 3.08
N LYS A 21 -7.50 -4.34 2.26
CA LYS A 21 -7.77 -5.76 1.96
C LYS A 21 -7.69 -6.65 3.20
N TYR A 22 -6.78 -6.37 4.14
CA TYR A 22 -6.63 -7.11 5.40
C TYR A 22 -7.42 -6.50 6.57
N GLY A 23 -8.24 -5.48 6.33
CA GLY A 23 -9.03 -4.83 7.39
C GLY A 23 -8.20 -4.04 8.41
N ILE A 24 -6.96 -3.68 8.09
CA ILE A 24 -6.12 -2.86 8.94
C ILE A 24 -6.63 -1.42 8.85
N ILE A 25 -7.15 -0.90 9.96
CA ILE A 25 -7.68 0.47 10.05
C ILE A 25 -6.52 1.45 9.83
N GLU A 26 -6.50 2.09 8.66
CA GLU A 26 -5.55 3.14 8.34
C GLU A 26 -6.06 4.50 8.88
N ARG A 27 -5.14 5.42 9.17
CA ARG A 27 -5.45 6.87 9.12
C ARG A 27 -6.10 7.19 7.76
N GLU A 28 -6.91 8.24 7.69
CA GLU A 28 -7.63 8.63 6.46
C GLU A 28 -6.76 8.47 5.20
N ASN A 29 -7.19 7.60 4.28
CA ASN A 29 -6.55 7.47 2.99
C ASN A 29 -6.84 8.73 2.16
N TYR A 30 -5.86 9.61 2.05
CA TYR A 30 -5.97 10.84 1.27
C TYR A 30 -5.99 10.62 -0.25
N ASN A 31 -5.71 9.41 -0.74
CA ASN A 31 -5.85 9.04 -2.16
C ASN A 31 -7.24 8.47 -2.41
N LEU A 32 -8.30 9.25 -2.19
CA LEU A 32 -9.64 8.88 -2.63
C LEU A 32 -9.77 9.05 -4.16
N PRO A 33 -10.57 8.20 -4.84
CA PRO A 33 -10.88 8.41 -6.25
C PRO A 33 -11.55 9.78 -6.41
N LYS A 34 -11.10 10.55 -7.40
CA LYS A 34 -11.64 11.90 -7.67
C LYS A 34 -13.06 11.87 -8.23
N SER A 35 -13.52 10.71 -8.72
CA SER A 35 -14.84 10.48 -9.31
C SER A 35 -15.18 8.99 -9.20
N GLU A 36 -16.47 8.63 -9.19
CA GLU A 36 -16.92 7.21 -9.14
C GLU A 36 -16.33 6.36 -10.28
N ASP A 37 -16.13 6.95 -11.46
CA ASP A 37 -15.55 6.29 -12.64
C ASP A 37 -14.01 6.27 -12.65
N ALA A 38 -13.35 6.95 -11.70
CA ALA A 38 -11.89 7.01 -11.66
C ALA A 38 -11.32 5.71 -11.09
N LYS A 39 -11.07 4.73 -11.98
CA LYS A 39 -10.36 3.49 -11.64
C LYS A 39 -8.95 3.83 -11.15
N GLN A 40 -8.72 3.63 -9.85
CA GLN A 40 -7.38 3.75 -9.32
C GLN A 40 -6.50 2.60 -9.79
N PRO A 41 -5.20 2.85 -10.03
CA PRO A 41 -4.26 1.79 -10.37
C PRO A 41 -4.25 0.76 -9.23
N GLN A 42 -4.47 -0.50 -9.56
CA GLN A 42 -4.37 -1.59 -8.59
C GLN A 42 -2.90 -1.93 -8.36
N CYS A 43 -2.57 -2.28 -7.11
CA CYS A 43 -1.22 -2.69 -6.75
C CYS A 43 -0.78 -3.90 -7.58
N PRO A 44 0.37 -3.84 -8.29
CA PRO A 44 0.91 -5.03 -8.95
C PRO A 44 1.36 -6.04 -7.89
N LYS A 45 1.16 -7.33 -8.18
CA LYS A 45 1.38 -8.45 -7.24
C LYS A 45 2.74 -8.39 -6.52
N LYS A 46 3.83 -8.10 -7.24
CA LYS A 46 5.18 -7.96 -6.64
C LYS A 46 5.26 -6.89 -5.54
N LYS A 47 4.54 -5.78 -5.70
CA LYS A 47 4.49 -4.71 -4.68
C LYS A 47 3.57 -5.09 -3.54
N GLU A 48 2.45 -5.74 -3.83
CA GLU A 48 1.56 -6.28 -2.81
C GLU A 48 2.29 -7.27 -1.90
N ASP A 49 3.01 -8.24 -2.46
CA ASP A 49 3.78 -9.23 -1.70
C ASP A 49 4.82 -8.55 -0.79
N ALA A 50 5.54 -7.54 -1.29
CA ALA A 50 6.49 -6.77 -0.47
C ALA A 50 5.81 -6.00 0.68
N ILE A 51 4.63 -5.42 0.44
CA ILE A 51 3.86 -4.73 1.49
C ILE A 51 3.33 -5.73 2.50
N VAL A 52 2.81 -6.87 2.06
CA VAL A 52 2.30 -7.94 2.94
C VAL A 52 3.42 -8.50 3.82
N GLU A 53 4.60 -8.75 3.24
CA GLU A 53 5.77 -9.19 3.99
C GLU A 53 6.20 -8.16 5.04
N ALA A 54 6.21 -6.87 4.69
CA ALA A 54 6.45 -5.80 5.65
C ALA A 54 5.39 -5.77 6.76
N LEU A 55 4.09 -5.87 6.42
CA LEU A 55 3.01 -5.90 7.40
C LEU A 55 3.12 -7.10 8.35
N ARG A 56 3.51 -8.28 7.85
CA ARG A 56 3.82 -9.46 8.69
C ARG A 56 5.01 -9.24 9.59
N PHE A 57 6.08 -8.64 9.07
CA PHE A 57 7.29 -8.34 9.84
C PHE A 57 6.99 -7.41 11.03
N PHE A 58 6.08 -6.45 10.85
CA PHE A 58 5.61 -5.56 11.91
C PHE A 58 4.44 -6.13 12.74
N HIS A 59 4.04 -7.39 12.53
CA HIS A 59 2.91 -8.04 13.20
C HIS A 59 1.59 -7.23 13.10
N MET A 60 1.35 -6.59 11.96
CA MET A 60 0.13 -5.83 11.71
C MET A 60 -0.99 -6.68 11.08
N ILE A 61 -0.65 -7.86 10.54
CA ILE A 61 -1.55 -8.89 10.00
C ILE A 61 -1.19 -10.27 10.52
#